data_AF-A0A935IZU7-F1
#
_entry.id   AF-A0A935IZU7-F1
#
_cell.length_a   1.000
_cell.length_b   1.000
_cell.length_c   1.000
_cell.angle_alpha   90.00
_cell.angle_beta   90.00
_cell.angle_gamma   90.00
#
_symmetry.space_group_name_H-M   'P 1'
#
loop_
_entity.id
_entity.type
_entity.pdbx_description
1 polymer ?
#
loop_
_entity_poly.entity_id
_entity_poly.type
_entity_poly.pdbx_seq_one_letter_code
_entity_poly.pdbx_strand_id
1 'polypeptide(L)'
;MLKPTDLVLVALIPTVRDMEIARLLGWYRIPLRTAPKVVAVDYLAFYQPSAFGERSGQIEFIAQVKGHELTTRGELLKDERDHPRAKEEYYKIQLGGLEKLKEPIKTDKWKRLTFLYSTGEYLFNAKTLNDLVVAGEERQLLWRNLRERAENEQLYKTDLPEADIPPEVLMALLGFKGQGFEVSEGPDVYEGGY
;
A
#
# COMPACT_ATOMS: atom_id res chain seq x y z
N MET A 1 9.86 -10.37 3.44
CA MET A 1 11.10 -9.79 4.00
C MET A 1 11.29 -8.43 3.36
N LEU A 2 11.41 -7.41 4.22
CA LEU A 2 11.59 -6.01 3.86
C LEU A 2 12.88 -5.80 3.04
N LYS A 3 12.85 -4.86 2.09
CA LYS A 3 14.00 -4.39 1.30
C LYS A 3 14.28 -2.90 1.56
N PRO A 4 15.51 -2.41 1.37
CA PRO A 4 15.86 -0.99 1.58
C PRO A 4 14.93 0.01 0.86
N THR A 5 14.53 -0.31 -0.37
CA THR A 5 13.70 0.53 -1.25
C THR A 5 12.20 0.42 -1.00
N ASP A 6 11.74 -0.52 -0.15
CA ASP A 6 10.32 -0.72 0.10
C ASP A 6 9.71 0.54 0.74
N LEU A 7 8.55 0.97 0.27
CA LEU A 7 7.82 2.09 0.84
C LEU A 7 7.18 1.65 2.16
N VAL A 8 7.51 2.36 3.24
CA VAL A 8 7.01 2.07 4.59
C VAL A 8 6.10 3.19 5.06
N LEU A 9 4.88 2.84 5.47
CA LEU A 9 4.00 3.74 6.20
C LEU A 9 4.05 3.40 7.68
N VAL A 10 4.64 4.28 8.49
CA VAL A 10 4.47 4.24 9.94
C VAL A 10 3.05 4.70 10.24
N ALA A 11 2.27 3.86 10.92
CA ALA A 11 0.87 4.10 11.26
C ALA A 11 0.62 3.93 12.75
N LEU A 12 -0.21 4.79 13.34
CA LEU A 12 -0.68 4.66 14.71
C LEU A 12 -1.62 3.44 14.84
N ILE A 13 -1.27 2.47 15.69
CA ILE A 13 -2.20 1.40 16.05
C ILE A 13 -2.89 1.77 17.38
N PRO A 14 -4.21 2.08 17.43
CA PRO A 14 -4.77 2.78 18.58
C PRO A 14 -4.83 1.97 19.88
N THR A 15 -5.11 0.66 19.80
CA THR A 15 -5.33 -0.21 20.97
C THR A 15 -4.69 -1.58 20.80
N VAL A 16 -4.51 -2.32 21.91
CA VAL A 16 -4.07 -3.73 21.88
C VAL A 16 -5.02 -4.60 21.04
N ARG A 17 -6.34 -4.38 21.12
CA ARG A 17 -7.34 -5.08 20.30
C ARG A 17 -7.12 -4.85 18.79
N ASP A 18 -6.66 -3.66 18.39
CA ASP A 18 -6.33 -3.40 16.98
C ASP A 18 -5.09 -4.20 16.52
N MET A 19 -4.09 -4.38 17.40
CA MET A 19 -2.93 -5.22 17.13
C MET A 19 -3.31 -6.71 17.05
N GLU A 20 -4.24 -7.16 17.89
CA GLU A 20 -4.78 -8.52 17.84
C GLU A 20 -5.56 -8.77 16.55
N ILE A 21 -6.39 -7.80 16.10
CA ILE A 21 -7.06 -7.84 14.79
C ILE A 21 -6.03 -7.94 13.65
N ALA A 22 -4.99 -7.10 13.66
CA ALA A 22 -3.93 -7.15 12.64
C ALA A 22 -3.20 -8.50 12.64
N ARG A 23 -2.92 -9.07 13.81
CA ARG A 23 -2.22 -10.35 13.98
C ARG A 23 -3.06 -11.57 13.59
N LEU A 24 -4.34 -11.59 13.96
CA LEU A 24 -5.20 -12.78 13.88
C LEU A 24 -6.09 -12.78 12.63
N LEU A 25 -6.54 -11.61 12.19
CA LEU A 25 -7.44 -11.45 11.04
C LEU A 25 -6.72 -10.92 9.80
N GLY A 26 -5.44 -10.53 9.91
CA GLY A 26 -4.62 -10.13 8.76
C GLY A 26 -5.05 -8.82 8.10
N TRP A 27 -5.59 -7.86 8.86
CA TRP A 27 -5.92 -6.53 8.33
C TRP A 27 -5.78 -5.40 9.35
N TYR A 28 -5.53 -4.19 8.85
CA TYR A 28 -5.55 -2.94 9.62
C TYR A 28 -6.48 -1.93 8.92
N ARG A 29 -7.01 -0.94 9.65
CA ARG A 29 -7.94 0.05 9.09
C ARG A 29 -7.44 1.48 9.24
N ILE A 30 -7.62 2.28 8.19
CA ILE A 30 -7.36 3.71 8.16
C ILE A 30 -8.69 4.43 7.86
N PRO A 31 -9.19 5.35 8.72
CA PRO A 31 -10.39 6.12 8.41
C PRO A 31 -10.16 6.97 7.17
N LEU A 32 -11.02 6.85 6.15
CA LEU A 32 -10.86 7.51 4.84
C LEU A 32 -10.68 9.03 5.01
N ARG A 33 -11.49 9.63 5.87
CA ARG A 33 -11.50 11.07 6.18
C ARG A 33 -10.20 11.61 6.79
N THR A 34 -9.26 10.75 7.18
CA THR A 34 -7.94 11.09 7.74
C THR A 34 -6.80 10.30 7.08
N ALA A 35 -7.08 9.61 5.97
CA ALA A 35 -6.11 8.76 5.32
C ALA A 35 -4.89 9.57 4.81
N PRO A 36 -3.68 8.98 4.79
CA PRO A 36 -2.56 9.58 4.10
C PRO A 36 -2.83 9.56 2.59
N LYS A 37 -2.12 10.41 1.82
CA LYS A 37 -2.35 10.56 0.37
C LYS A 37 -2.24 9.26 -0.44
N VAL A 38 -1.49 8.28 0.07
CA VAL A 38 -1.18 7.01 -0.59
C VAL A 38 -1.24 5.92 0.48
N VAL A 39 -2.08 4.91 0.26
CA VAL A 39 -2.18 3.73 1.13
C VAL A 39 -1.56 2.47 0.49
N ALA A 40 -1.33 2.47 -0.82
CA ALA A 40 -0.47 1.50 -1.51
C ALA A 40 1.02 1.74 -1.17
N VAL A 41 1.43 1.19 -0.04
CA VAL A 41 2.83 1.03 0.38
C VAL A 41 3.16 -0.45 0.46
N ASP A 42 4.43 -0.83 0.64
CA ASP A 42 4.83 -2.24 0.72
C ASP A 42 4.72 -2.80 2.13
N TYR A 43 4.93 -1.95 3.14
CA TYR A 43 4.90 -2.33 4.55
C TYR A 43 4.23 -1.27 5.42
N LEU A 44 3.49 -1.72 6.43
CA LEU A 44 3.11 -0.91 7.59
C LEU A 44 4.09 -1.14 8.74
N ALA A 45 4.41 -0.08 9.48
CA ALA A 45 5.15 -0.13 10.74
C ALA A 45 4.27 0.45 11.86
N PHE A 46 3.96 -0.35 12.89
CA PHE A 46 2.92 0.01 13.85
C PHE A 46 3.47 0.74 15.08
N TYR A 47 3.17 2.05 15.18
CA TYR A 47 3.50 2.85 16.35
C TYR A 47 2.46 2.68 17.46
N GLN A 48 2.93 2.35 18.65
CA GLN A 48 2.14 1.97 19.81
C GLN A 48 1.98 3.16 20.78
N PRO A 49 0.76 3.72 20.96
CA PRO A 49 0.50 4.79 21.92
C PRO A 49 0.44 4.28 23.36
N SER A 50 0.18 5.18 24.31
CA SER A 50 0.03 4.91 25.76
C SER A 50 -0.92 3.75 26.11
N ALA A 51 -1.89 3.42 25.24
CA ALA A 51 -2.78 2.27 25.39
C ALA A 51 -2.05 0.90 25.44
N PHE A 52 -0.75 0.84 25.11
CA PHE A 52 0.09 -0.36 25.18
C PHE A 52 0.92 -0.47 26.47
N GLY A 53 0.73 0.43 27.44
CA GLY A 53 1.40 0.36 28.75
C GLY A 53 2.92 0.39 28.64
N GLU A 54 3.60 -0.63 29.18
CA GLU A 54 5.06 -0.78 29.11
C GLU A 54 5.61 -0.90 27.68
N ARG A 55 4.77 -1.28 26.70
CA ARG A 55 5.12 -1.35 25.26
C ARG A 55 4.63 -0.12 24.48
N SER A 56 4.25 0.94 25.18
CA SER A 56 3.94 2.23 24.54
C SER A 56 5.21 2.98 24.12
N GLY A 57 5.06 3.92 23.20
CA GLY A 57 6.15 4.76 22.75
C GLY A 57 7.18 4.05 21.87
N GLN A 58 6.76 3.05 21.09
CA GLN A 58 7.67 2.32 20.21
C GLN A 58 6.96 1.76 18.96
N ILE A 59 7.77 1.32 18.00
CA ILE A 59 7.40 0.41 16.92
C ILE A 59 8.16 -0.88 17.15
N GLU A 60 7.45 -2.00 17.25
CA GLU A 60 8.06 -3.33 17.43
C GLU A 60 7.60 -4.37 16.39
N PHE A 61 6.55 -4.05 15.64
CA PHE A 61 5.97 -4.91 14.61
C PHE A 61 5.82 -4.16 13.29
N ILE A 62 6.14 -4.86 12.21
CA ILE A 62 5.87 -4.46 10.84
C ILE A 62 4.98 -5.52 10.18
N ALA A 63 4.32 -5.18 9.08
CA ALA A 63 3.55 -6.13 8.29
C ALA A 63 3.61 -5.76 6.82
N GLN A 64 3.86 -6.75 5.95
CA GLN A 64 3.78 -6.54 4.52
C GLN A 64 2.32 -6.25 4.12
N VAL A 65 2.10 -5.19 3.37
CA VAL A 65 0.79 -4.89 2.75
C VAL A 65 0.57 -5.85 1.59
N LYS A 66 -0.64 -6.43 1.51
CA LYS A 66 -1.07 -7.36 0.46
C LYS A 66 -2.09 -6.75 -0.50
N GLY A 67 -2.67 -5.62 -0.12
CA GLY A 67 -3.68 -4.88 -0.87
C GLY A 67 -4.38 -3.88 0.04
N HIS A 68 -5.38 -3.20 -0.51
CA HIS A 68 -6.39 -2.51 0.30
C HIS A 68 -7.73 -2.45 -0.44
N GLU A 69 -8.82 -2.33 0.32
CA GLU A 69 -10.17 -2.09 -0.20
C GLU A 69 -10.86 -0.96 0.58
N LEU A 70 -11.88 -0.33 -0.02
CA LEU A 70 -12.78 0.59 0.67
C LEU A 70 -13.96 -0.20 1.26
N THR A 71 -14.32 0.11 2.50
CA THR A 71 -15.39 -0.56 3.25
C THR A 71 -15.88 0.35 4.38
N THR A 72 -17.00 0.00 5.00
CA THR A 72 -17.59 0.74 6.12
C THR A 72 -17.20 0.15 7.48
N ARG A 73 -17.34 0.95 8.54
CA ARG A 73 -17.10 0.50 9.93
C ARG A 73 -17.95 -0.71 10.31
N GLY A 74 -19.23 -0.74 9.92
CA GLY A 74 -20.16 -1.84 10.26
C GLY A 74 -19.88 -3.16 9.54
N GLU A 75 -19.19 -3.11 8.39
CA GLU A 75 -18.70 -4.30 7.69
C GLU A 75 -17.41 -4.83 8.33
N LEU A 76 -16.49 -3.93 8.68
CA LEU A 76 -15.22 -4.24 9.35
C LEU A 76 -15.40 -4.82 10.75
N LEU A 77 -16.27 -4.19 11.54
CA LEU A 77 -16.50 -4.50 12.94
C LEU A 77 -17.94 -5.01 13.06
N LYS A 78 -18.12 -6.33 12.87
CA LYS A 78 -19.44 -6.97 12.81
C LYS A 78 -20.31 -6.72 14.06
N ASP A 79 -19.68 -6.56 15.22
CA ASP A 79 -20.33 -6.25 16.49
C ASP A 79 -20.81 -4.78 16.59
N GLU A 80 -20.39 -3.91 15.65
CA GLU A 80 -20.66 -2.47 15.62
C GLU A 80 -21.56 -2.04 14.45
N ARG A 81 -22.34 -2.97 13.88
CA ARG A 81 -23.25 -2.69 12.74
C ARG A 81 -24.25 -1.56 13.01
N ASP A 82 -24.77 -1.47 14.23
CA ASP A 82 -25.74 -0.44 14.64
C ASP A 82 -25.07 0.77 15.33
N HIS A 83 -23.73 0.85 15.30
CA HIS A 83 -23.01 1.98 15.88
C HIS A 83 -23.33 3.28 15.12
N PRO A 84 -23.44 4.46 15.77
CA PRO A 84 -23.76 5.73 15.09
C PRO A 84 -22.78 6.11 13.96
N ARG A 85 -21.58 5.53 13.97
CA ARG A 85 -20.51 5.70 12.97
C ARG A 85 -20.34 4.49 12.04
N ALA A 86 -21.31 3.56 11.98
CA ALA A 86 -21.23 2.33 11.19
C ALA A 86 -21.03 2.58 9.70
N LYS A 87 -21.60 3.67 9.16
CA LYS A 87 -21.48 4.08 7.75
C LYS A 87 -20.21 4.87 7.43
N GLU A 88 -19.33 5.13 8.39
CA GLU A 88 -18.06 5.78 8.08
C GLU A 88 -17.17 4.88 7.24
N GLU A 89 -16.53 5.46 6.23
CA GLU A 89 -15.63 4.77 5.30
C GLU A 89 -14.21 4.64 5.86
N TYR A 90 -13.62 3.47 5.62
CA TYR A 90 -12.27 3.11 5.99
C TYR A 90 -11.59 2.42 4.80
N TYR A 91 -10.30 2.67 4.62
CA TYR A 91 -9.44 1.71 3.94
C TYR A 91 -9.21 0.53 4.88
N LYS A 92 -9.51 -0.68 4.40
CA LYS A 92 -9.07 -1.94 4.98
C LYS A 92 -7.82 -2.37 4.25
N ILE A 93 -6.67 -2.30 4.93
CA ILE A 93 -5.38 -2.74 4.42
C ILE A 93 -5.24 -4.22 4.74
N GLN A 94 -5.14 -5.11 3.74
CA GLN A 94 -4.84 -6.52 3.98
C GLN A 94 -3.34 -6.69 4.24
N LEU A 95 -2.99 -7.54 5.19
CA LEU A 95 -1.64 -7.69 5.73
C LEU A 95 -1.15 -9.14 5.62
N GLY A 96 0.16 -9.30 5.50
CA GLY A 96 0.84 -10.54 5.89
C GLY A 96 0.87 -10.71 7.42
N GLY A 97 1.52 -11.76 7.90
CA GLY A 97 1.79 -11.93 9.32
C GLY A 97 2.61 -10.77 9.89
N LEU A 98 2.38 -10.44 11.16
CA LEU A 98 3.21 -9.43 11.86
C LEU A 98 4.64 -9.96 12.05
N GLU A 99 5.61 -9.29 11.43
CA GLU A 99 7.03 -9.53 11.60
C GLU A 99 7.53 -8.68 12.78
N LYS A 100 8.14 -9.30 13.81
CA LYS A 100 8.70 -8.57 14.95
C LYS A 100 10.08 -8.01 14.58
N LEU A 101 10.31 -6.73 14.84
CA LEU A 101 11.63 -6.12 14.70
C LEU A 101 12.61 -6.74 15.72
N LYS A 102 13.89 -6.86 15.33
CA LYS A 102 14.96 -7.37 16.20
C LYS A 102 15.10 -6.50 17.45
N GLU A 103 15.05 -5.19 17.27
CA GLU A 103 15.05 -4.18 18.32
C GLU A 103 13.88 -3.21 18.06
N PRO A 104 13.10 -2.80 19.09
CA PRO A 104 12.00 -1.86 18.90
C PRO A 104 12.53 -0.42 18.71
N ILE A 105 11.96 0.29 17.74
CA ILE A 105 12.28 1.69 17.46
C ILE A 105 11.50 2.57 18.45
N LYS A 106 12.19 3.32 19.31
CA LYS A 106 11.58 4.00 20.46
C LYS A 106 11.20 5.47 20.19
N THR A 107 10.43 6.07 21.09
CA THR A 107 10.17 7.51 21.14
C THR A 107 10.60 8.09 22.47
N ASP A 108 11.34 9.19 22.44
CA ASP A 108 11.70 9.92 23.64
C ASP A 108 10.75 11.11 23.86
N LYS A 109 10.36 11.82 22.78
CA LYS A 109 9.64 13.11 22.85
C LYS A 109 8.65 13.39 21.69
N TRP A 110 8.11 12.37 21.02
CA TRP A 110 7.17 12.59 19.92
C TRP A 110 5.76 12.96 20.40
N LYS A 111 5.26 14.16 20.05
CA LYS A 111 3.97 14.68 20.57
C LYS A 111 2.72 14.03 19.97
N ARG A 112 2.71 13.76 18.66
CA ARG A 112 1.58 13.12 17.95
C ARG A 112 2.06 12.50 16.64
N LEU A 113 1.94 11.18 16.52
CA LEU A 113 2.13 10.47 15.25
C LEU A 113 0.78 9.89 14.83
N THR A 114 0.39 10.15 13.58
CA THR A 114 -0.74 9.47 12.93
C THR A 114 -0.20 8.64 11.77
N PHE A 115 0.52 9.31 10.86
CA PHE A 115 1.18 8.74 9.69
C PHE A 115 2.56 9.40 9.48
N LEU A 116 3.55 8.61 9.10
CA LEU A 116 4.86 9.06 8.60
C LEU A 116 5.30 8.11 7.48
N TYR A 117 5.65 8.65 6.31
CA TYR A 117 6.27 7.87 5.25
C TYR A 117 7.77 7.74 5.50
N SER A 118 8.29 6.55 5.22
CA SER A 118 9.70 6.20 5.33
C SER A 118 10.06 5.13 4.29
N THR A 119 11.28 4.62 4.31
CA THR A 119 11.73 3.49 3.49
C THR A 119 12.21 2.34 4.37
N GLY A 120 12.37 1.15 3.79
CA GLY A 120 12.97 0.02 4.50
C GLY A 120 14.39 0.31 5.00
N GLU A 121 15.18 1.11 4.28
CA GLU A 121 16.52 1.53 4.69
C GLU A 121 16.52 2.35 5.98
N TYR A 122 15.62 3.32 6.07
CA TYR A 122 15.42 4.10 7.30
C TYR A 122 14.92 3.21 8.44
N LEU A 123 13.98 2.29 8.14
CA LEU A 123 13.44 1.36 9.13
C LEU A 123 14.49 0.38 9.69
N PHE A 124 15.46 -0.05 8.88
CA PHE A 124 16.55 -0.92 9.33
C PHE A 124 17.57 -0.22 10.22
N ASN A 125 17.83 1.06 9.98
CA ASN A 125 18.84 1.83 10.70
C ASN A 125 18.30 2.59 11.92
N ALA A 126 16.97 2.78 12.00
CA ALA A 126 16.33 3.55 13.05
C ALA A 126 16.46 2.92 14.44
N LYS A 127 16.77 3.77 15.43
CA LYS A 127 16.69 3.44 16.87
C LYS A 127 15.56 4.24 17.54
N THR A 128 15.26 5.41 16.99
CA THR A 128 14.21 6.33 17.41
C THR A 128 13.28 6.68 16.25
N LEU A 129 12.07 7.16 16.57
CA LEU A 129 11.13 7.65 15.54
C LEU A 129 11.67 8.81 14.69
N ASN A 130 12.62 9.60 15.20
CA ASN A 130 13.23 10.69 14.44
C ASN A 130 14.09 10.15 13.29
N ASP A 131 14.72 8.98 13.49
CA ASP A 131 15.56 8.32 12.50
C ASP A 131 14.76 7.75 11.31
N LEU A 132 13.42 7.76 11.39
CA LEU A 132 12.52 7.38 10.30
C LEU A 132 12.15 8.55 9.37
N VAL A 133 12.54 9.78 9.73
CA VAL A 133 12.15 10.99 8.98
C VAL A 133 13.10 11.20 7.80
N VAL A 134 12.63 10.81 6.62
CA VAL A 134 13.35 11.05 5.36
C VAL A 134 13.44 12.55 5.07
N ALA A 135 14.66 13.05 4.88
CA ALA A 135 14.99 14.46 4.72
C ALA A 135 15.65 14.75 3.35
N GLY A 136 15.99 16.02 3.10
CA GLY A 136 16.79 16.43 1.93
C GLY A 136 16.23 15.98 0.57
N GLU A 137 17.12 15.48 -0.29
CA GLU A 137 16.81 15.01 -1.65
C GLU A 137 16.06 13.67 -1.65
N GLU A 138 16.42 12.76 -0.73
CA GLU A 138 15.74 11.47 -0.56
C GLU A 138 14.25 11.65 -0.25
N ARG A 139 13.89 12.72 0.47
CA ARG A 139 12.48 13.08 0.69
C ARG A 139 11.77 13.40 -0.63
N GLN A 140 12.44 14.09 -1.56
CA GLN A 140 11.85 14.39 -2.87
C GLN A 140 11.65 13.12 -3.70
N LEU A 141 12.64 12.21 -3.67
CA LEU A 141 12.56 10.89 -4.30
C LEU A 141 11.41 10.04 -3.71
N LEU A 142 11.31 9.96 -2.39
CA LEU A 142 10.20 9.29 -1.70
C LEU A 142 8.83 9.83 -2.14
N TRP A 143 8.67 11.16 -2.19
CA TRP A 143 7.43 11.79 -2.66
C TRP A 143 7.16 11.60 -4.15
N ARG A 144 8.20 11.39 -4.97
CA ARG A 144 8.05 11.01 -6.38
C ARG A 144 7.54 9.57 -6.49
N ASN A 145 8.20 8.61 -5.85
CA ASN A 145 7.81 7.19 -5.87
C ASN A 145 6.39 6.98 -5.33
N LEU A 146 5.99 7.74 -4.30
CA LEU A 146 4.62 7.73 -3.76
C LEU A 146 3.58 8.24 -4.77
N ARG A 147 3.90 9.29 -5.56
CA ARG A 147 3.00 9.79 -6.62
C ARG A 147 2.90 8.79 -7.77
N GLU A 148 4.04 8.31 -8.27
CA GLU A 148 4.08 7.31 -9.34
C GLU A 148 3.31 6.04 -8.96
N ARG A 149 3.39 5.58 -7.70
CA ARG A 149 2.52 4.49 -7.22
C ARG A 149 1.03 4.87 -7.26
N ALA A 150 0.65 6.02 -6.72
CA ALA A 150 -0.75 6.43 -6.65
C ALA A 150 -1.38 6.61 -8.05
N GLU A 151 -0.63 7.14 -9.00
CA GLU A 151 -1.03 7.29 -10.40
C GLU A 151 -1.22 5.93 -11.07
N ASN A 152 -0.25 5.00 -10.91
CA ASN A 152 -0.38 3.62 -11.39
C ASN A 152 -1.58 2.90 -10.76
N GLU A 153 -1.82 3.07 -9.47
CA GLU A 153 -2.95 2.45 -8.76
C GLU A 153 -4.31 3.00 -9.25
N GLN A 154 -4.38 4.28 -9.62
CA GLN A 154 -5.57 4.86 -10.27
C GLN A 154 -5.79 4.31 -11.67
N LEU A 155 -4.71 4.10 -12.45
CA LEU A 155 -4.76 3.46 -13.77
C LEU A 155 -5.26 2.01 -13.69
N TYR A 156 -4.87 1.23 -12.66
CA TYR A 156 -5.43 -0.11 -12.41
C TYR A 156 -6.88 -0.09 -11.88
N LYS A 157 -7.39 1.04 -11.39
CA LYS A 157 -8.80 1.20 -10.95
C LYS A 157 -9.74 1.72 -12.03
N THR A 158 -9.22 2.12 -13.20
CA THR A 158 -10.05 2.29 -14.40
C THR A 158 -10.26 0.94 -15.06
N ASP A 159 -11.43 0.34 -14.81
CA ASP A 159 -11.82 -1.00 -15.26
C ASP A 159 -11.56 -1.24 -16.76
N LEU A 160 -10.46 -1.93 -17.06
CA LEU A 160 -10.33 -2.80 -18.22
C LEU A 160 -10.07 -4.20 -17.66
N PRO A 161 -10.89 -5.21 -18.01
CA PRO A 161 -10.58 -6.58 -17.59
C PRO A 161 -9.22 -6.99 -18.16
N GLU A 162 -8.40 -7.67 -17.35
CA GLU A 162 -7.29 -8.48 -17.87
C GLU A 162 -7.91 -9.56 -18.77
N ALA A 163 -7.89 -9.28 -20.05
CA ALA A 163 -8.53 -10.09 -21.05
C ALA A 163 -7.49 -10.40 -22.11
N ASP A 164 -7.14 -11.68 -22.23
CA ASP A 164 -6.47 -12.26 -23.40
C ASP A 164 -7.46 -12.27 -24.59
N ILE A 165 -7.99 -11.09 -24.90
CA ILE A 165 -8.88 -10.82 -26.03
C ILE A 165 -7.96 -10.39 -27.18
N PRO A 166 -7.89 -11.16 -28.27
CA PRO A 166 -7.11 -10.79 -29.45
C PRO A 166 -7.51 -9.38 -29.93
N PRO A 167 -6.55 -8.55 -30.40
CA PRO A 167 -6.80 -7.14 -30.74
C PRO A 167 -7.98 -6.91 -31.69
N GLU A 168 -8.25 -7.88 -32.58
CA GLU A 168 -9.32 -7.86 -33.56
C GLU A 168 -10.71 -7.88 -32.88
N VAL A 169 -10.84 -8.66 -31.81
CA VAL A 169 -12.08 -8.78 -31.02
C VAL A 169 -12.31 -7.51 -30.19
N LEU A 170 -11.23 -6.90 -29.67
CA LEU A 170 -11.32 -5.62 -28.96
C LEU A 170 -11.76 -4.49 -29.90
N MET A 171 -11.21 -4.41 -31.12
CA MET A 171 -11.64 -3.43 -32.13
C MET A 171 -13.11 -3.61 -32.53
N ALA A 172 -13.57 -4.85 -32.69
CA ALA A 172 -14.96 -5.16 -33.01
C ALA A 172 -15.93 -4.72 -31.91
N LEU A 173 -15.60 -4.96 -30.63
CA LEU A 173 -16.39 -4.52 -29.48
C LEU A 173 -16.43 -3.00 -29.32
N LEU A 174 -15.33 -2.30 -29.65
CA LEU A 174 -15.22 -0.85 -29.60
C LEU A 174 -15.79 -0.14 -30.85
N GLY A 175 -16.36 -0.88 -31.80
CA GLY A 175 -17.03 -0.31 -32.98
C GLY A 175 -16.09 0.21 -34.07
N PHE A 176 -14.80 -0.07 -34.00
CA PHE A 176 -13.84 0.28 -35.05
C PHE A 176 -14.00 -0.68 -36.24
N LYS A 177 -14.67 -0.21 -37.31
CA LYS A 177 -14.59 -0.88 -38.62
C LYS A 177 -13.17 -0.76 -39.15
N GLY A 178 -12.42 -1.85 -39.10
CA GLY A 178 -11.06 -1.91 -39.65
C GLY A 178 -11.05 -1.53 -41.12
N GLN A 179 -10.34 -0.44 -41.44
CA GLN A 179 -9.78 -0.25 -42.77
C GLN A 179 -8.44 -0.99 -42.78
N GLY A 180 -8.29 -1.93 -43.71
CA GLY A 180 -7.10 -2.77 -43.79
C GLY A 180 -5.86 -1.93 -44.09
N PHE A 181 -4.83 -2.08 -43.27
CA PHE A 181 -3.48 -1.76 -43.69
C PHE A 181 -2.97 -2.92 -44.54
N GLU A 182 -3.00 -2.76 -45.86
CA GLU A 182 -2.21 -3.61 -46.74
C GLU A 182 -0.72 -3.38 -46.42
N VAL A 183 -0.05 -4.44 -45.95
CA VAL A 183 1.39 -4.41 -45.74
C VAL A 183 2.05 -4.52 -47.11
N SER A 184 2.73 -3.46 -47.55
CA SER A 184 3.55 -3.51 -48.77
C SER A 184 4.71 -4.47 -48.55
N GLU A 185 4.74 -5.59 -49.29
CA GLU A 185 5.88 -6.52 -49.27
C GLU A 185 7.13 -5.80 -49.80
N GLY A 186 8.11 -5.59 -48.91
CA GLY A 186 9.47 -5.26 -49.28
C GLY A 186 10.22 -6.53 -49.70
N PRO A 187 11.10 -6.47 -50.70
CA PRO A 187 11.64 -7.67 -51.33
C PRO A 187 12.84 -8.28 -50.59
N ASP A 188 13.26 -9.43 -51.14
CA ASP A 188 14.62 -9.97 -51.20
C ASP A 188 15.13 -11.01 -50.17
N VAL A 189 15.05 -12.28 -50.63
CA VAL A 189 16.05 -13.40 -50.64
C VAL A 189 16.69 -13.90 -49.31
N TYR A 190 17.21 -15.12 -49.14
CA TYR A 190 17.42 -16.37 -49.93
C TYR A 190 16.82 -17.57 -49.14
N GLU A 191 16.83 -18.87 -49.47
CA GLU A 191 17.34 -19.78 -50.55
C GLU A 191 16.39 -21.04 -50.53
N GLY A 192 16.48 -22.14 -51.29
CA GLY A 192 17.42 -22.65 -52.31
C GLY A 192 17.12 -24.14 -52.65
N GLY A 193 17.65 -24.68 -53.75
CA GLY A 193 17.76 -26.14 -54.02
C GLY A 193 16.78 -26.78 -55.01
N TYR A 194 17.19 -26.89 -56.28
CA TYR A 194 17.71 -28.13 -56.90
C TYR A 194 18.64 -27.78 -58.07
#